data_AF-A0A258GIX9-F1
#
_entry.id   AF-A0A258GIX9-F1
#
_cell.length_a   1.000
_cell.length_b   1.000
_cell.length_c   1.000
_cell.angle_alpha   90.00
_cell.angle_beta   90.00
_cell.angle_gamma   90.00
#
_symmetry.space_group_name_H-M   'P 1'
#
loop_
_entity.id
_entity.type
_entity.pdbx_description
1 polymer ?
#
loop_
_entity_poly.entity_id
_entity_poly.type
_entity_poly.pdbx_seq_one_letter_code
_entity_poly.pdbx_strand_id
1 'polypeptide(L)'
;MSGTGARAVAIARGWIGTPYRHQASARGAGADCLGLLRGVWRELYGAEPEVVPAYTQDWSEPEGAERLWQAAARHLRSCDLRSGVRPGEVLLFRMRAGSVAKHLGLAAERGGRATFIHAYSGHGVVESPLSTPWARRLVARFEFP
;
A
#
# COMPACT_ATOMS: atom_id res chain seq x y z
N MET A 1 7.50 -17.78 0.33
CA MET A 1 6.75 -16.64 0.90
C MET A 1 7.18 -16.52 2.35
N SER A 2 7.67 -15.35 2.80
CA SER A 2 8.00 -15.17 4.23
C SER A 2 6.72 -15.31 5.06
N GLY A 3 6.82 -15.81 6.30
CA GLY A 3 5.65 -15.92 7.18
C GLY A 3 4.95 -14.58 7.40
N THR A 4 5.71 -13.49 7.42
CA THR A 4 5.21 -12.11 7.54
C THR A 4 4.35 -11.70 6.35
N GLY A 5 4.79 -11.94 5.12
CA GLY A 5 4.04 -11.54 3.92
C GLY A 5 2.67 -12.23 3.83
N ALA A 6 2.62 -13.52 4.15
CA ALA A 6 1.36 -14.28 4.19
C ALA A 6 0.37 -13.70 5.20
N ARG A 7 0.85 -13.40 6.42
CA ARG A 7 0.06 -12.76 7.47
C ARG A 7 -0.43 -11.37 7.05
N ALA A 8 0.43 -10.57 6.42
CA ALA A 8 0.07 -9.24 5.93
C ALA A 8 -1.11 -9.31 4.94
N VAL A 9 -1.08 -10.26 4.00
CA VAL A 9 -2.17 -10.47 3.03
C VAL A 9 -3.45 -10.88 3.72
N ALA A 10 -3.38 -11.82 4.68
CA ALA A 10 -4.55 -12.25 5.45
C ALA A 10 -5.19 -11.10 6.22
N ILE A 11 -4.37 -10.28 6.88
CA ILE A 11 -4.82 -9.06 7.58
C ILE A 11 -5.47 -8.10 6.58
N ALA A 12 -4.78 -7.74 5.51
CA ALA A 12 -5.28 -6.78 4.52
C ALA A 12 -6.62 -7.22 3.89
N ARG A 13 -6.81 -8.53 3.66
CA ARG A 13 -8.11 -9.07 3.20
C ARG A 13 -9.23 -8.83 4.19
N GLY A 14 -8.94 -8.87 5.49
CA GLY A 14 -9.89 -8.51 6.52
C GLY A 14 -10.40 -7.07 6.42
N TRP A 15 -9.61 -6.16 5.85
CA TRP A 15 -9.97 -4.75 5.69
C TRP A 15 -10.90 -4.48 4.51
N ILE A 16 -11.07 -5.44 3.58
CA ILE A 16 -11.95 -5.28 2.41
C ILE A 16 -13.36 -4.88 2.86
N GLY A 17 -13.92 -3.86 2.20
CA GLY A 17 -15.20 -3.25 2.55
C GLY A 17 -15.10 -2.08 3.53
N THR A 18 -13.93 -1.79 4.10
CA THR A 18 -13.72 -0.55 4.89
C THR A 18 -13.87 0.67 3.98
N PRO A 19 -14.71 1.67 4.31
CA PRO A 19 -14.96 2.82 3.44
C PRO A 19 -13.72 3.70 3.30
N TYR A 20 -13.62 4.44 2.19
CA TYR A 20 -12.52 5.38 2.01
C TYR A 20 -12.73 6.62 2.90
N ARG A 21 -11.76 6.90 3.78
CA ARG A 21 -11.70 8.14 4.55
C ARG A 21 -10.24 8.61 4.61
N HIS A 22 -9.99 9.80 4.07
CA HIS A 22 -8.64 10.39 4.01
C HIS A 22 -8.02 10.48 5.42
N GLN A 23 -6.76 10.08 5.55
CA GLN A 23 -5.99 9.94 6.79
C GLN A 23 -6.51 8.93 7.84
N ALA A 24 -7.67 8.32 7.61
CA ALA A 24 -8.22 7.35 8.55
C ALA A 24 -7.48 6.01 8.48
N SER A 25 -7.48 5.28 9.58
CA SER A 25 -6.90 3.94 9.69
C SER A 25 -7.66 3.12 10.72
N ALA A 26 -8.93 2.84 10.43
CA ALA A 26 -9.82 2.08 11.30
C ALA A 26 -10.63 1.08 10.47
N ARG A 27 -10.37 -0.22 10.66
CA ARG A 27 -11.06 -1.29 9.94
C ARG A 27 -12.57 -1.18 10.12
N GLY A 28 -13.32 -1.26 9.02
CA GLY A 28 -14.78 -1.09 8.99
C GLY A 28 -15.28 0.36 9.11
N ALA A 29 -14.48 1.29 9.64
CA ALA A 29 -14.88 2.67 9.87
C ALA A 29 -14.26 3.67 8.88
N GLY A 30 -13.07 3.40 8.33
CA GLY A 30 -12.42 4.31 7.38
C GLY A 30 -10.95 4.00 7.16
N ALA A 31 -10.52 3.99 5.90
CA ALA A 31 -9.11 3.88 5.54
C ALA A 31 -8.80 4.62 4.23
N ASP A 32 -7.64 5.24 4.12
CA ASP A 32 -7.01 5.52 2.83
C ASP A 32 -5.86 4.53 2.55
N CYS A 33 -5.10 4.73 1.46
CA CYS A 33 -4.08 3.75 1.05
C CYS A 33 -2.98 3.57 2.11
N LEU A 34 -2.53 4.66 2.74
CA LEU A 34 -1.57 4.61 3.83
C LEU A 34 -2.23 4.10 5.11
N GLY A 35 -3.47 4.51 5.37
CA GLY A 35 -4.31 4.03 6.45
C GLY A 35 -4.46 2.50 6.48
N LEU A 36 -4.66 1.87 5.33
CA LEU A 36 -4.67 0.42 5.20
C LEU A 36 -3.30 -0.17 5.60
N LEU A 37 -2.20 0.35 5.07
CA LEU A 37 -0.86 -0.15 5.38
C LEU A 37 -0.51 0.02 6.86
N ARG A 38 -0.85 1.16 7.46
CA ARG A 38 -0.71 1.43 8.90
C ARG A 38 -1.50 0.42 9.74
N GLY A 39 -2.71 0.08 9.29
CA GLY A 39 -3.56 -0.93 9.92
C GLY A 39 -2.93 -2.33 9.88
N VAL A 40 -2.47 -2.75 8.70
CA VAL A 40 -1.74 -4.02 8.52
C VAL A 40 -0.50 -4.06 9.42
N TRP A 41 0.26 -2.97 9.45
CA TRP A 41 1.46 -2.87 10.29
C TRP A 41 1.12 -3.02 11.77
N ARG A 42 0.09 -2.32 12.28
CA ARG A 42 -0.33 -2.47 13.69
C ARG A 42 -0.73 -3.88 14.05
N GLU A 43 -1.43 -4.59 13.17
CA GLU A 43 -1.81 -5.99 13.43
C GLU A 43 -0.61 -6.96 13.35
N LEU A 44 0.42 -6.64 12.56
CA LEU A 44 1.65 -7.43 12.49
C LEU A 44 2.56 -7.23 13.70
N TYR A 45 2.70 -5.97 14.16
CA TYR A 45 3.76 -5.53 15.07
C TYR A 45 3.28 -4.87 16.36
N GLY A 46 1.97 -4.69 16.55
CA GLY A 46 1.36 -4.11 17.74
C GLY A 46 1.32 -2.57 17.79
N ALA A 47 2.15 -1.87 17.01
CA ALA A 47 2.21 -0.41 16.96
C ALA A 47 2.60 0.07 15.55
N GLU A 48 2.38 1.35 15.23
CA GLU A 48 2.88 1.96 13.99
C GLU A 48 4.38 2.31 14.11
N PRO A 49 5.15 2.32 13.01
CA PRO A 49 6.59 2.56 13.07
C PRO A 49 6.96 4.03 13.28
N GLU A 50 6.07 4.95 12.89
CA GLU A 50 6.23 6.39 13.10
C GLU A 50 4.86 7.05 13.19
N VAL A 51 4.82 8.24 13.81
CA VAL A 51 3.63 9.09 13.79
C VAL A 51 3.51 9.72 12.40
N VAL A 52 2.39 9.49 11.73
CA VAL A 52 2.12 10.06 10.41
C VAL A 52 1.58 11.49 10.57
N PRO A 53 2.26 12.51 10.03
CA PRO A 53 1.73 13.88 10.05
C PRO A 53 0.49 13.99 9.18
N ALA A 54 -0.35 14.99 9.43
CA ALA A 54 -1.45 15.30 8.52
C ALA A 54 -0.91 15.61 7.11
N TYR A 55 -1.55 15.05 6.08
CA TYR A 55 -1.21 15.27 4.67
C TYR A 55 -2.44 15.58 3.84
N THR A 56 -2.28 16.38 2.79
CA THR A 56 -3.35 16.73 1.86
C THR A 56 -3.57 15.62 0.82
N GLN A 57 -4.62 15.68 0.00
CA GLN A 57 -4.86 14.68 -1.05
C GLN A 57 -3.90 14.80 -2.24
N ASP A 58 -3.41 16.01 -2.49
CA ASP A 58 -2.33 16.33 -3.44
C ASP A 58 -0.94 16.11 -2.83
N TRP A 59 -0.85 15.44 -1.68
CA TRP A 59 0.36 15.24 -0.87
C TRP A 59 1.68 15.33 -1.66
N SER A 60 2.39 16.44 -1.46
CA SER A 60 3.71 16.74 -2.03
C SER A 60 3.82 16.79 -3.56
N GLU A 61 2.70 16.81 -4.29
CA GLU A 61 2.69 17.10 -5.72
C GLU A 61 3.21 18.51 -6.06
N PRO A 62 2.85 19.59 -5.34
CA PRO A 62 3.37 20.92 -5.66
C PRO A 62 4.89 21.04 -5.49
N GLU A 63 5.46 20.30 -4.52
CA GLU A 63 6.90 20.32 -4.22
C GLU A 63 7.70 19.28 -5.02
N GLY A 64 7.02 18.30 -5.63
CA GLY A 64 7.67 17.14 -6.25
C GLY A 64 8.40 16.21 -5.26
N ALA A 65 8.07 16.28 -3.96
CA ALA A 65 8.78 15.55 -2.92
C ALA A 65 8.26 14.11 -2.75
N GLU A 66 9.12 13.12 -2.94
CA GLU A 66 8.82 11.68 -2.82
C GLU A 66 8.69 11.20 -1.35
N ARG A 67 7.91 11.92 -0.52
CA ARG A 67 7.83 11.69 0.93
C ARG A 67 7.36 10.29 1.30
N LEU A 68 6.34 9.78 0.61
CA LEU A 68 5.80 8.44 0.86
C LEU A 68 6.83 7.36 0.50
N TRP A 69 7.57 7.55 -0.59
CA TRP A 69 8.67 6.66 -0.95
C TRP A 69 9.75 6.67 0.13
N GLN A 70 10.20 7.85 0.54
CA GLN A 70 11.24 8.00 1.56
C GLN A 70 10.81 7.34 2.87
N ALA A 71 9.54 7.48 3.27
CA ALA A 71 8.99 6.81 4.45
C ALA A 71 8.98 5.28 4.29
N ALA A 72 8.52 4.77 3.15
CA ALA A 72 8.56 3.34 2.85
C ALA A 72 10.00 2.80 2.93
N ALA A 73 10.98 3.49 2.36
CA ALA A 73 12.38 3.08 2.36
C ALA A 73 13.06 3.13 3.75
N ARG A 74 12.53 3.91 4.70
CA ARG A 74 13.02 3.92 6.10
C ARG A 74 12.55 2.69 6.88
N HIS A 75 11.33 2.22 6.60
CA HIS A 75 10.63 1.23 7.44
C HIS A 75 10.50 -0.15 6.78
N LEU A 76 10.62 -0.25 5.46
CA LEU A 76 10.47 -1.48 4.69
C LEU A 76 11.76 -1.82 3.94
N ARG A 77 11.96 -3.10 3.63
CA ARG A 77 13.10 -3.58 2.82
C ARG A 77 12.77 -3.47 1.34
N SER A 78 13.56 -2.73 0.57
CA SER A 78 13.39 -2.64 -0.89
C SER A 78 13.57 -3.98 -1.60
N CYS A 79 12.73 -4.25 -2.59
CA CYS A 79 12.83 -5.43 -3.47
C CYS A 79 13.28 -5.03 -4.88
N ASP A 80 14.00 -5.91 -5.58
CA ASP A 80 14.44 -5.66 -6.97
C ASP A 80 13.25 -5.68 -7.93
N LEU A 81 12.85 -4.54 -8.50
CA LEU A 81 11.75 -4.45 -9.47
C LEU A 81 11.82 -5.40 -10.66
N ARG A 82 13.01 -5.92 -11.01
CA ARG A 82 13.17 -6.90 -12.08
C ARG A 82 12.69 -8.30 -11.71
N SER A 83 12.59 -8.60 -10.41
CA SER A 83 12.01 -9.86 -9.96
C SER A 83 10.48 -9.79 -10.01
N GLY A 84 9.82 -10.93 -10.21
CA GLY A 84 8.35 -11.00 -10.13
C GLY A 84 7.78 -10.52 -8.78
N VAL A 85 6.60 -9.90 -8.84
CA VAL A 85 5.83 -9.47 -7.66
C VAL A 85 5.43 -10.69 -6.83
N ARG A 86 5.66 -10.64 -5.52
CA ARG A 86 5.27 -11.71 -4.59
C ARG A 86 4.14 -11.26 -3.67
N PRO A 87 3.19 -12.15 -3.33
CA PRO A 87 2.21 -11.85 -2.29
C PRO A 87 2.87 -11.42 -0.97
N GLY A 88 2.32 -10.37 -0.36
CA GLY A 88 2.83 -9.77 0.87
C GLY A 88 3.81 -8.61 0.66
N GLU A 89 4.22 -8.33 -0.57
CA GLU A 89 5.01 -7.12 -0.88
C GLU A 89 4.14 -5.86 -0.86
N VAL A 90 4.67 -4.77 -0.34
CA VAL A 90 4.09 -3.43 -0.43
C VAL A 90 4.46 -2.84 -1.79
N LEU A 91 3.46 -2.43 -2.54
CA LEU A 91 3.56 -1.85 -3.88
C LEU A 91 3.36 -0.34 -3.79
N LEU A 92 4.31 0.43 -4.34
CA LEU A 92 4.22 1.88 -4.42
C LEU A 92 4.01 2.31 -5.88
N PHE A 93 2.97 3.12 -6.09
CA PHE A 93 2.53 3.53 -7.42
C PHE A 93 2.64 5.03 -7.63
N ARG A 94 3.03 5.38 -8.86
CA ARG A 94 2.95 6.74 -9.41
C ARG A 94 1.74 6.80 -10.34
N MET A 95 0.70 7.51 -9.91
CA MET A 95 -0.60 7.48 -10.59
C MET A 95 -0.58 8.22 -11.94
N ARG A 96 0.24 9.27 -12.06
CA ARG A 96 0.42 10.09 -13.27
C ARG A 96 1.91 10.28 -13.57
N ALA A 97 2.28 10.24 -14.84
CA ALA A 97 3.64 10.58 -15.27
C ALA A 97 3.98 12.02 -14.83
N GLY A 98 5.18 12.22 -14.28
CA GLY A 98 5.62 13.52 -13.73
C GLY A 98 5.07 13.88 -12.35
N SER A 99 4.24 13.04 -11.72
CA SER A 99 3.80 13.22 -10.32
C SER A 99 4.66 12.38 -9.35
N VAL A 100 4.58 12.70 -8.06
CA VAL A 100 5.20 11.88 -7.01
C VAL A 100 4.50 10.52 -6.84
N ALA A 101 5.21 9.55 -6.28
CA ALA A 101 4.62 8.27 -5.93
C ALA A 101 3.81 8.39 -4.62
N LYS A 102 2.48 8.25 -4.73
CA LYS A 102 1.56 8.58 -3.63
C LYS A 102 0.43 7.59 -3.39
N HIS A 103 0.47 6.43 -4.04
CA HIS A 103 -0.54 5.39 -3.85
C HIS A 103 0.11 4.07 -3.45
N LEU A 104 -0.45 3.41 -2.44
CA LEU A 104 0.04 2.15 -1.91
C LEU A 104 -0.96 1.01 -2.12
N GLY A 105 -0.44 -0.20 -2.20
CA GLY A 105 -1.23 -1.43 -2.12
C GLY A 105 -0.38 -2.59 -1.63
N LEU A 106 -1.03 -3.66 -1.18
CA LEU A 106 -0.36 -4.89 -0.78
C LEU A 106 -0.57 -5.96 -1.85
N ALA A 107 0.52 -6.48 -2.41
CA ALA A 107 0.48 -7.56 -3.39
C ALA A 107 -0.18 -8.81 -2.79
N ALA A 108 -1.04 -9.45 -3.59
CA ALA A 108 -1.74 -10.66 -3.24
C ALA A 108 -1.90 -11.54 -4.47
N GLU A 109 -2.51 -12.71 -4.31
CA GLU A 109 -2.84 -13.60 -5.41
C GLU A 109 -4.21 -14.24 -5.18
N ARG A 110 -4.99 -14.37 -6.27
CA ARG A 110 -6.26 -15.09 -6.28
C ARG A 110 -6.35 -15.96 -7.52
N GLY A 111 -6.49 -17.27 -7.34
CA GLY A 111 -6.62 -18.23 -8.45
C GLY A 111 -5.41 -18.22 -9.41
N GLY A 112 -4.19 -18.09 -8.89
CA GLY A 112 -2.96 -18.04 -9.68
C GLY A 112 -2.74 -16.73 -10.45
N ARG A 113 -3.54 -15.68 -10.17
CA ARG A 113 -3.42 -14.37 -10.81
C ARG A 113 -2.98 -13.32 -9.80
N ALA A 114 -2.03 -12.48 -10.20
CA ALA A 114 -1.54 -11.38 -9.40
C ALA A 114 -2.67 -10.36 -9.14
N THR A 115 -2.82 -9.99 -7.88
CA THR A 115 -3.79 -9.02 -7.38
C THR A 115 -3.10 -8.10 -6.39
N PHE A 116 -3.78 -7.06 -5.93
CA PHE A 116 -3.31 -6.25 -4.83
C PHE A 116 -4.49 -5.64 -4.07
N ILE A 117 -4.30 -5.46 -2.77
CA ILE A 117 -5.30 -4.93 -1.86
C ILE A 117 -4.93 -3.48 -1.57
N HIS A 118 -5.85 -2.56 -1.82
CA HIS A 118 -5.62 -1.12 -1.67
C HIS A 118 -6.90 -0.40 -1.27
N ALA A 119 -6.75 0.78 -0.70
CA ALA A 119 -7.85 1.70 -0.47
C ALA A 119 -7.74 2.90 -1.40
N TYR A 120 -8.83 3.30 -2.05
CA TYR A 120 -8.85 4.51 -2.89
C TYR A 120 -10.21 5.20 -2.91
N SER A 121 -10.18 6.48 -3.30
CA SER A 121 -11.35 7.37 -3.25
C SER A 121 -12.52 6.83 -4.08
N GLY A 122 -13.74 7.05 -3.56
CA GLY A 122 -14.99 6.60 -4.16
C GLY A 122 -15.31 5.11 -3.99
N HIS A 123 -14.43 4.32 -3.36
CA HIS A 123 -14.62 2.87 -3.21
C HIS A 123 -14.38 2.40 -1.77
N GLY A 124 -13.20 2.63 -1.22
CA GLY A 124 -12.75 2.01 0.04
C GLY A 124 -11.68 0.95 -0.20
N VAL A 125 -11.53 0.03 0.75
CA VAL A 125 -10.56 -1.08 0.65
C VAL A 125 -11.12 -2.20 -0.22
N VAL A 126 -10.40 -2.54 -1.28
CA VAL A 126 -10.77 -3.61 -2.23
C VAL A 126 -9.55 -4.40 -2.67
N GLU A 127 -9.77 -5.58 -3.24
CA GLU A 127 -8.74 -6.40 -3.92
C GLU A 127 -8.94 -6.30 -5.44
N SER A 128 -7.95 -5.74 -6.12
CA SER A 128 -7.99 -5.45 -7.56
C SER A 128 -7.01 -6.35 -8.32
N PRO A 129 -7.28 -6.74 -9.58
CA PRO A 129 -6.27 -7.36 -10.43
C PRO A 129 -5.06 -6.43 -10.61
N LEU A 130 -3.84 -6.97 -10.49
CA LEU A 130 -2.62 -6.24 -10.83
C LEU A 130 -2.41 -6.26 -12.35
N SER A 131 -3.34 -5.61 -13.07
CA SER A 131 -3.36 -5.56 -14.53
C SER A 131 -2.19 -4.76 -15.11
N THR A 132 -1.94 -4.91 -16.41
CA THR A 132 -0.86 -4.18 -17.11
C THR A 132 -0.89 -2.66 -16.87
N PRO A 133 -2.04 -1.96 -16.91
CA PRO A 133 -2.10 -0.53 -16.58
C PRO A 133 -1.66 -0.20 -15.14
N TRP A 134 -1.91 -1.07 -14.17
CA TRP A 134 -1.41 -0.89 -12.81
C TRP A 134 0.09 -1.21 -12.71
N ALA A 135 0.53 -2.31 -13.31
CA ALA A 135 1.93 -2.72 -13.31
C ALA A 135 2.84 -1.63 -13.92
N ARG A 136 2.39 -0.93 -14.97
CA ARG A 136 3.14 0.20 -15.57
C ARG A 136 3.32 1.41 -14.65
N ARG A 137 2.51 1.52 -13.60
CA ARG A 137 2.57 2.61 -12.60
C ARG A 137 3.37 2.22 -11.37
N LEU A 138 3.76 0.95 -11.23
CA LEU A 138 4.55 0.45 -10.12
C LEU A 138 5.96 1.02 -10.20
N VAL A 139 6.38 1.76 -9.17
CA VAL A 139 7.69 2.42 -9.13
C VAL A 139 8.61 1.89 -8.05
N ALA A 140 8.08 1.21 -7.04
CA ALA A 140 8.87 0.51 -6.03
C ALA A 140 8.08 -0.65 -5.41
N ARG A 141 8.82 -1.61 -4.88
CA ARG A 141 8.29 -2.74 -4.12
C ARG A 141 9.09 -2.89 -2.85
N PHE A 142 8.42 -3.30 -1.79
CA PHE A 142 9.06 -3.50 -0.51
C PHE A 142 8.52 -4.73 0.22
N GLU A 143 9.31 -5.28 1.11
CA GLU A 143 8.91 -6.28 2.08
C GLU A 143 8.87 -5.65 3.48
N PHE A 144 7.96 -6.14 4.31
CA PHE A 144 8.02 -5.86 5.73
C PHE A 144 9.35 -6.37 6.35
N PRO A 145 9.84 -5.76 7.46
CA PRO A 145 11.08 -6.18 8.15
C PRO A 145 11.14 -7.66 8.55
#